data_AF-A0A938RDA0-F1
#
_entry.id   AF-A0A938RDA0-F1
#
_cell.length_a   1.000
_cell.length_b   1.000
_cell.length_c   1.000
_cell.angle_alpha   90.00
_cell.angle_beta   90.00
_cell.angle_gamma   90.00
#
_symmetry.space_group_name_H-M   'P 1'
#
loop_
_entity.id
_entity.type
_entity.pdbx_description
1 polymer ?
#
loop_
_entity_poly.entity_id
_entity_poly.type
_entity_poly.pdbx_seq_one_letter_code
_entity_poly.pdbx_strand_id
1 'polypeptide(L)'
;MVRKQVYIESHQETTLKKQAKSLGITEAEVIRRAIDRQMISIRLGAKDKKAWEREKAFIAKRMAKGPASRGRRWRREDAYEERLMRYGR
;
A
#
# COMPACT_ATOMS: atom_id res chain seq x y z
N MET A 1 -1.22 24.70 -15.82
CA MET A 1 -1.18 23.39 -16.52
C MET A 1 -0.17 23.50 -17.66
N VAL A 2 0.58 22.43 -17.95
CA VAL A 2 1.54 22.39 -19.07
C VAL A 2 0.95 21.52 -20.19
N ARG A 3 0.92 22.02 -21.43
CA ARG A 3 0.45 21.25 -22.60
C ARG A 3 1.53 20.28 -23.04
N LYS A 4 1.20 18.98 -23.11
CA LYS A 4 2.07 17.92 -23.60
C LYS A 4 1.35 17.16 -24.72
N GLN A 5 2.10 16.77 -25.75
CA GLN A 5 1.66 15.81 -26.77
C GLN A 5 2.42 14.50 -26.54
N VAL A 6 1.71 13.39 -26.62
CA VAL A 6 2.22 12.02 -26.43
C VAL A 6 1.59 11.13 -27.47
N TYR A 7 2.40 10.25 -28.06
CA TYR A 7 1.91 9.18 -28.93
C TYR A 7 1.37 8.04 -28.08
N ILE A 8 0.21 7.50 -28.47
CA ILE A 8 -0.43 6.36 -27.83
C ILE A 8 -0.84 5.36 -28.91
N GLU A 9 -0.98 4.11 -28.54
CA GLU A 9 -1.45 3.07 -29.46
C GLU A 9 -2.97 3.12 -29.63
N SER A 10 -3.51 2.64 -30.76
CA SER A 10 -4.95 2.67 -31.06
C SER A 10 -5.81 1.97 -30.00
N HIS A 11 -5.27 0.93 -29.36
CA HIS A 11 -5.94 0.22 -28.27
C HIS A 11 -6.05 1.09 -27.00
N GLN A 12 -5.04 1.93 -26.74
CA GLN A 12 -5.00 2.87 -25.61
C GLN A 12 -6.00 4.01 -25.84
N GLU A 13 -6.08 4.54 -27.06
CA GLU A 13 -7.07 5.55 -27.44
C GLU A 13 -8.51 5.06 -27.18
N THR A 14 -8.82 3.84 -27.63
CA THR A 14 -10.13 3.23 -27.43
C THR A 14 -10.46 3.09 -25.94
N THR A 15 -9.49 2.67 -25.13
CA THR A 15 -9.66 2.51 -23.69
C THR A 15 -9.84 3.86 -22.99
N LEU A 16 -9.06 4.87 -23.38
CA LEU A 16 -9.10 6.22 -22.86
C LEU A 16 -10.47 6.86 -23.08
N LYS A 17 -10.99 6.79 -24.30
CA LYS A 17 -12.33 7.28 -24.67
C LYS A 17 -13.43 6.61 -23.85
N LYS A 18 -13.37 5.28 -23.72
CA LYS A 18 -14.35 4.52 -22.92
C LYS A 18 -14.33 4.93 -21.44
N GLN A 19 -13.14 5.09 -20.85
CA GLN A 19 -13.01 5.50 -19.46
C GLN A 19 -13.48 6.94 -19.23
N ALA A 20 -13.11 7.87 -20.11
CA ALA A 20 -13.55 9.26 -20.06
C ALA A 20 -15.09 9.35 -20.08
N LYS A 21 -15.72 8.64 -21.02
CA LYS A 21 -17.19 8.57 -21.13
C LYS A 21 -17.85 7.95 -19.89
N SER A 22 -17.32 6.81 -19.42
CA SER A 22 -17.87 6.11 -18.26
C SER A 22 -17.81 6.95 -16.97
N LEU A 23 -16.72 7.72 -16.80
CA LEU A 23 -16.51 8.57 -15.63
C LEU A 23 -17.11 9.98 -15.77
N GLY A 24 -17.62 10.35 -16.94
CA GLY A 24 -18.15 11.70 -17.21
C GLY A 24 -17.08 12.80 -17.13
N ILE A 25 -15.82 12.48 -17.41
CA ILE A 25 -14.68 13.40 -17.34
C ILE A 25 -13.93 13.46 -18.68
N THR A 26 -13.03 14.43 -18.82
CA THR A 26 -12.21 14.56 -20.03
C THR A 26 -11.12 13.49 -20.11
N GLU A 27 -10.71 13.13 -21.33
CA GLU A 27 -9.58 12.21 -21.56
C GLU A 27 -8.29 12.69 -20.86
N ALA A 28 -8.04 14.00 -20.91
CA ALA A 28 -6.91 14.61 -20.22
C ALA A 28 -6.97 14.42 -18.69
N GLU A 29 -8.16 14.40 -18.09
CA GLU A 29 -8.33 14.12 -16.67
C GLU A 29 -8.06 12.65 -16.33
N VAL A 30 -8.47 11.72 -17.22
CA VAL A 30 -8.12 10.31 -17.08
C VAL A 30 -6.60 10.11 -17.10
N ILE A 31 -5.90 10.76 -18.05
CA ILE A 31 -4.44 10.71 -18.15
C ILE A 31 -3.78 11.27 -16.87
N ARG A 32 -4.23 12.42 -16.37
CA ARG A 32 -3.70 13.00 -15.12
C ARG A 32 -3.85 12.04 -13.94
N ARG A 33 -5.05 11.50 -13.72
CA ARG A 33 -5.30 10.53 -12.64
C ARG A 33 -4.47 9.27 -12.78
N ALA A 34 -4.20 8.80 -13.99
CA ALA A 34 -3.33 7.66 -14.24
C ALA A 34 -1.88 7.97 -13.84
N ILE A 35 -1.36 9.15 -14.20
CA ILE A 35 -0.02 9.62 -13.81
C ILE A 35 0.09 9.71 -12.28
N ASP A 36 -0.90 10.32 -11.62
CA ASP A 36 -0.91 10.46 -10.15
C ASP A 36 -0.93 9.08 -9.45
N ARG A 37 -1.74 8.14 -9.94
CA ARG A 37 -1.78 6.76 -9.43
C ARG A 37 -0.46 6.04 -9.63
N GLN A 38 0.18 6.20 -10.79
CA GLN A 38 1.49 5.59 -11.04
C GLN A 38 2.55 6.15 -10.10
N MET A 39 2.54 7.46 -9.84
CA MET A 39 3.45 8.10 -8.88
C MET A 39 3.26 7.57 -7.46
N ILE A 40 2.01 7.38 -7.03
CA ILE A 40 1.71 6.75 -5.73
C ILE A 40 2.16 5.29 -5.70
N SER A 41 1.90 4.53 -6.77
CA SER A 41 2.34 3.14 -6.87
C SER A 41 3.85 2.98 -6.86
N ILE A 42 4.60 3.90 -7.48
CA ILE A 42 6.06 3.92 -7.42
C ILE A 42 6.53 4.18 -5.98
N ARG A 43 5.89 5.11 -5.27
CA ARG A 43 6.21 5.41 -3.86
C ARG A 43 5.90 4.22 -2.93
N LEU A 44 4.78 3.52 -3.14
CA LEU A 44 4.40 2.35 -2.35
C LEU A 44 5.17 1.07 -2.76
N GLY A 45 5.64 1.01 -4.01
CA GLY A 45 6.35 -0.12 -4.59
C GLY A 45 7.83 -0.19 -4.21
N ALA A 46 8.41 0.88 -3.66
CA ALA A 46 9.73 0.86 -3.06
C ALA A 46 9.69 0.14 -1.70
N LYS A 47 9.38 -1.17 -1.70
CA LYS A 47 9.58 -2.02 -0.54
C LYS A 47 11.07 -2.00 -0.21
N ASP A 48 11.43 -1.40 0.93
CA ASP A 48 12.81 -1.42 1.39
C ASP A 48 13.24 -2.87 1.63
N LYS A 49 13.99 -3.42 0.68
CA LYS A 49 14.50 -4.79 0.74
C LYS A 49 15.34 -5.00 1.99
N LYS A 50 16.08 -3.98 2.45
CA LYS A 50 16.87 -4.06 3.69
C LYS A 50 15.97 -4.09 4.93
N ALA A 51 14.86 -3.35 4.94
CA ALA A 51 13.86 -3.48 6.01
C ALA A 51 13.27 -4.90 6.06
N TRP A 52 12.97 -5.49 4.90
CA TRP A 52 12.44 -6.85 4.84
C TRP A 52 13.44 -7.92 5.30
N GLU A 53 14.72 -7.80 4.91
CA GLU A 53 15.76 -8.72 5.41
C GLU A 53 15.95 -8.60 6.93
N ARG A 54 15.89 -7.39 7.49
CA ARG A 54 15.95 -7.16 8.95
C ARG A 54 14.78 -7.85 9.67
N GLU A 55 13.57 -7.73 9.13
CA GLU A 55 12.38 -8.37 9.70
C GLU A 55 12.50 -9.90 9.67
N LYS A 56 12.95 -10.48 8.54
CA LYS A 56 13.19 -11.93 8.44
C LYS A 56 14.20 -12.42 9.47
N ALA A 57 15.30 -11.70 9.66
CA ALA A 57 16.30 -12.05 10.68
C ALA A 57 15.71 -11.97 12.10
N PHE A 58 14.86 -10.98 12.38
CA PHE A 58 14.16 -10.85 13.65
C PHE A 58 13.22 -12.02 13.91
N ILE A 59 12.40 -12.40 12.92
CA ILE A 59 11.48 -13.55 13.00
C ILE A 59 12.28 -14.85 13.23
N ALA A 60 13.34 -15.08 12.45
CA ALA A 60 14.20 -16.26 12.62
C ALA A 60 14.81 -16.34 14.02
N LYS A 61 15.32 -15.22 14.55
CA LYS A 61 15.83 -15.12 15.93
C LYS A 61 14.75 -15.40 16.97
N ARG A 62 13.50 -15.01 16.71
CA ARG A 62 12.36 -15.29 17.62
C ARG A 62 11.96 -16.76 17.57
N MET A 63 11.91 -17.37 16.39
CA MET A 63 11.61 -18.79 16.23
C MET A 63 12.69 -19.67 16.88
N ALA A 64 13.96 -19.30 16.75
CA ALA A 64 15.08 -20.03 17.38
C ALA A 64 15.01 -20.07 18.91
N LYS A 65 14.31 -19.12 19.56
CA LYS A 65 14.08 -19.14 21.01
C LYS A 65 13.06 -20.19 21.46
N GLY A 66 12.36 -20.83 20.51
CA GLY A 66 11.36 -21.85 20.79
C GLY A 66 10.07 -21.30 21.42
N PRO A 67 9.09 -22.18 21.71
CA PRO A 67 7.87 -21.81 22.39
C PRO A 67 8.18 -21.23 23.77
N ALA A 68 7.47 -20.18 24.18
CA ALA A 68 7.60 -19.68 25.54
C ALA A 68 7.20 -20.80 26.52
N SER A 69 8.09 -21.10 27.48
CA SER A 69 7.94 -22.22 28.43
C SER A 69 6.70 -22.14 29.32
N ARG A 70 6.15 -20.94 29.49
CA ARG A 70 4.80 -20.74 30.02
C ARG A 70 3.89 -20.34 28.87
N GLY A 71 2.75 -21.03 28.77
CA GLY A 71 1.67 -20.67 27.86
C GLY A 71 1.24 -19.20 28.02
N ARG A 72 0.38 -18.74 27.12
CA ARG A 72 -0.06 -17.34 27.09
C ARG A 72 -0.64 -16.92 28.46
N ARG A 73 0.06 -16.03 29.17
CA ARG A 73 -0.31 -15.55 30.52
C ARG A 73 -1.31 -14.38 30.52
N TRP A 74 -1.57 -13.79 29.36
CA TRP A 74 -2.47 -12.67 29.19
C TRP A 74 -3.70 -13.11 28.39
N ARG A 75 -4.89 -12.68 28.81
CA ARG A 75 -6.09 -12.83 27.98
C ARG A 75 -6.14 -11.68 26.98
N ARG A 76 -6.81 -11.92 25.85
CA ARG A 76 -6.89 -10.95 24.76
C ARG A 76 -7.54 -9.65 25.25
N GLU A 77 -8.55 -9.80 26.08
CA GLU A 77 -9.36 -8.74 26.68
C GLU A 77 -8.48 -7.83 27.55
N ASP A 78 -7.63 -8.43 28.40
CA ASP A 78 -6.68 -7.68 29.25
C ASP A 78 -5.75 -6.77 28.40
N ALA A 79 -5.31 -7.25 27.22
CA ALA A 79 -4.45 -6.46 26.32
C ALA A 79 -5.20 -5.33 25.60
N TYR A 80 -6.49 -5.51 25.30
CA TYR A 80 -7.33 -4.45 24.75
C TYR A 80 -7.66 -3.40 25.80
N GLU A 81 -7.99 -3.83 27.02
CA GLU A 81 -8.23 -2.95 28.17
C GLU A 81 -6.98 -2.12 28.51
N GLU A 82 -5.79 -2.74 28.60
CA GLU A 82 -4.53 -2.00 28.81
C GLU A 82 -4.28 -0.98 27.69
N ARG A 83 -4.52 -1.36 26.43
CA ARG A 83 -4.37 -0.45 25.28
C ARG A 83 -5.35 0.72 25.36
N LEU A 84 -6.62 0.46 25.71
CA LEU A 84 -7.66 1.48 25.83
C LEU A 84 -7.36 2.43 26.99
N MET A 85 -6.86 1.91 28.12
CA MET A 85 -6.44 2.73 29.26
C MET A 85 -5.21 3.59 28.94
N ARG A 86 -4.26 3.07 28.15
CA ARG A 86 -3.01 3.79 27.82
C ARG A 86 -3.17 4.82 26.69
N TYR A 87 -4.05 4.56 25.73
CA TYR A 87 -4.15 5.38 24.50
C TYR A 87 -5.58 5.80 24.13
N GLY A 88 -6.59 5.45 24.92
CA GLY A 88 -8.00 5.79 24.66
C GLY A 88 -8.34 7.22 25.07
N ARG A 89 -7.67 8.20 24.47
CA ARG A 89 -8.08 9.60 24.49
C ARG A 89 -8.30 10.08 23.06
#